data_AF-A0A3A4L503-F1
#
_entry.id   AF-A0A3A4L503-F1
#
_cell.length_a   1.000
_cell.length_b   1.000
_cell.length_c   1.000
_cell.angle_alpha   90.00
_cell.angle_beta   90.00
_cell.angle_gamma   90.00
#
_symmetry.space_group_name_H-M   'P 1'
#
loop_
_entity.id
_entity.type
_entity.pdbx_description
1 polymer ?
#
loop_
_entity_poly.entity_id
_entity_poly.type
_entity_poly.pdbx_seq_one_letter_code
_entity_poly.pdbx_strand_id
1 'polypeptide(L)' 'MTTIKVPKAVRDRLQRVAVSNGLTLAQALEKLLGRAEARPKPTVGGYRSDRALSAEEIDHELGRGFGA' A
#
# COMPACT_ATOMS: atom_id res chain seq x y z
N MET A 1 -4.67 -19.92 13.03
CA MET A 1 -5.82 -19.09 13.44
C MET A 1 -5.28 -17.83 14.07
N THR A 2 -5.47 -16.66 13.44
CA THR A 2 -4.89 -15.39 13.90
C THR A 2 -5.99 -14.50 14.45
N THR A 3 -5.84 -14.05 15.70
CA THR A 3 -6.80 -13.17 16.36
C THR A 3 -6.26 -11.75 16.39
N ILE A 4 -7.05 -10.80 15.87
CA ILE A 4 -6.68 -9.39 15.86
C ILE A 4 -7.75 -8.56 16.58
N LYS A 5 -7.32 -7.55 17.33
CA LYS A 5 -8.22 -6.55 17.92
C LYS A 5 -8.51 -5.49 16.86
N VAL A 6 -9.79 -5.23 16.61
CA VAL A 6 -10.21 -4.28 15.58
C VAL A 6 -11.19 -3.27 16.18
N PRO A 7 -11.03 -1.95 15.93
CA PRO A 7 -12.01 -0.97 16.37
C PRO A 7 -13.41 -1.25 15.82
N LYS A 8 -14.44 -0.98 16.62
CA LYS A 8 -15.86 -1.22 16.25
C LYS A 8 -16.23 -0.57 14.92
N ALA A 9 -15.84 0.68 14.70
CA ALA A 9 -16.13 1.40 13.46
C ALA A 9 -15.56 0.69 12.22
N VAL A 10 -14.37 0.10 12.32
CA VAL A 10 -13.73 -0.65 11.23
C VAL A 10 -14.46 -1.95 10.98
N ARG A 11 -14.79 -2.70 12.04
CA ARG A 11 -15.58 -3.95 11.95
C ARG A 11 -16.94 -3.70 11.31
N ASP A 12 -17.66 -2.68 11.75
CA ASP A 12 -19.02 -2.40 11.28
C ASP A 12 -18.99 -1.92 9.80
N ARG A 13 -17.95 -1.20 9.39
CA ARG A 13 -17.72 -0.87 7.97
C ARG A 13 -17.45 -2.12 7.13
N LEU A 14 -16.59 -3.01 7.62
CA LEU A 14 -16.26 -4.26 6.95
C LEU A 14 -17.50 -5.17 6.82
N GLN A 15 -18.33 -5.25 7.86
CA GLN A 15 -19.58 -6.00 7.83
C GLN A 15 -20.53 -5.48 6.74
N ARG A 16 -20.69 -4.15 6.61
CA ARG A 16 -21.51 -3.55 5.55
C ARG A 16 -21.00 -3.91 4.16
N VAL A 17 -19.69 -3.87 3.95
CA VAL A 17 -19.06 -4.27 2.67
C VAL A 17 -19.25 -5.76 2.40
N ALA A 18 -19.14 -6.62 3.42
CA ALA A 18 -19.36 -8.04 3.27
C ALA A 18 -20.80 -8.33 2.81
N VAL A 19 -21.79 -7.75 3.50
CA VAL A 19 -23.22 -7.88 3.17
C VAL A 19 -23.52 -7.38 1.75
N SER A 20 -23.00 -6.21 1.37
CA SER A 20 -23.24 -5.65 0.04
C SER A 20 -22.66 -6.50 -1.11
N ASN A 21 -21.72 -7.39 -0.79
CA ASN A 21 -21.08 -8.29 -1.75
C ASN A 21 -21.54 -9.76 -1.60
N GLY A 22 -22.51 -10.05 -0.71
CA GLY A 22 -22.94 -11.42 -0.43
C GLY A 22 -21.84 -12.30 0.19
N LEU A 23 -20.86 -11.70 0.85
CA LEU A 23 -19.72 -12.40 1.46
C LEU A 23 -19.88 -12.51 2.97
N THR A 24 -19.24 -13.52 3.55
CA THR A 24 -19.00 -13.57 5.00
C THR A 24 -17.88 -12.59 5.40
N LEU A 25 -17.83 -12.21 6.68
CA LEU A 25 -16.78 -11.32 7.19
C LEU A 25 -15.37 -11.90 6.96
N ALA A 26 -15.20 -13.21 7.12
CA ALA A 26 -13.93 -13.91 6.87
C ALA A 26 -13.50 -13.80 5.40
N GLN A 27 -14.41 -14.07 4.46
CA GLN A 27 -14.14 -13.94 3.03
C GLN A 27 -13.83 -12.51 2.61
N ALA A 28 -14.51 -11.52 3.20
CA ALA A 28 -14.23 -10.12 2.95
C ALA A 28 -12.83 -9.71 3.45
N LEU A 29 -12.39 -10.26 4.60
CA LEU A 29 -11.03 -10.06 5.12
C LEU A 29 -9.98 -10.68 4.20
N GLU A 30 -10.15 -11.93 3.79
CA GLU A 30 -9.20 -12.60 2.89
C GLU A 30 -9.05 -11.85 1.57
N LYS A 31 -10.17 -11.40 0.98
CA LYS A 31 -10.15 -10.59 -0.25
C LYS A 31 -9.44 -9.25 -0.06
N LEU A 32 -9.58 -8.62 1.10
CA LEU A 32 -8.92 -7.36 1.42
C LEU A 32 -7.42 -7.55 1.64
N LEU A 33 -7.03 -8.62 2.35
CA LEU A 33 -5.63 -8.97 2.59
C LEU A 33 -4.93 -9.32 1.27
N GLY A 34 -5.54 -10.13 0.40
CA GLY A 34 -4.97 -10.45 -0.91
C GLY A 34 -4.76 -9.21 -1.80
N ARG A 35 -5.60 -8.18 -1.67
CA ARG A 35 -5.39 -6.88 -2.36
C ARG A 35 -4.29 -6.04 -1.72
N ALA A 36 -4.15 -6.09 -0.40
CA ALA A 36 -3.11 -5.34 0.32
C ALA A 36 -1.71 -5.89 0.01
N GLU A 37 -1.57 -7.21 -0.06
CA GLU A 37 -0.33 -7.88 -0.45
C GLU A 37 0.05 -7.63 -1.91
N ALA A 38 -0.94 -7.45 -2.78
CA ALA A 38 -0.74 -7.16 -4.20
C ALA A 38 -0.34 -5.70 -4.50
N ARG A 39 -0.05 -4.86 -3.50
CA ARG A 39 0.38 -3.48 -3.75
C ARG A 39 1.69 -3.53 -4.55
N PRO A 40 1.69 -3.13 -5.84
CA PRO A 40 2.90 -3.19 -6.64
C PRO A 40 3.95 -2.30 -5.99
N LYS A 41 5.18 -2.81 -5.89
CA LYS A 41 6.31 -1.98 -5.49
C LYS A 41 6.32 -0.76 -6.42
N PRO A 42 6.47 0.47 -5.89
CA PRO A 42 6.57 1.64 -6.75
C PRO A 42 7.68 1.40 -7.78
N THR A 43 7.30 1.41 -9.05
CA THR A 43 8.20 1.19 -10.19
C THR A 43 9.16 2.35 -10.40
N VAL A 44 8.84 3.53 -9.85
CA VAL A 44 9.67 4.73 -9.90
C VAL A 44 10.00 5.15 -8.46
N GLY A 45 11.30 5.30 -8.17
CA GLY A 45 11.80 5.82 -6.90
C GLY A 45 12.03 4.80 -5.78
N GLY A 46 11.94 3.50 -6.02
CA GLY A 46 12.09 2.46 -4.99
C GLY A 46 13.25 1.48 -5.22
N TYR A 47 14.26 1.51 -4.32
CA TYR A 47 15.25 0.45 -4.03
C TYR A 47 16.12 -0.12 -5.17
N ARG A 48 16.15 0.48 -6.37
CA ARG A 48 17.02 0.08 -7.50
C ARG A 48 17.76 1.25 -8.15
N SER A 49 18.16 2.25 -7.38
CA SER A 49 19.26 3.10 -7.84
C SER A 49 20.51 2.24 -7.72
N ASP A 50 21.06 1.72 -8.83
CA ASP A 50 22.33 0.97 -8.84
C ASP A 50 23.48 1.78 -8.21
N ARG A 51 23.28 3.11 -8.13
CA ARG A 51 24.16 4.05 -7.47
C ARG A 51 23.36 4.97 -6.55
N ALA A 52 23.71 5.00 -5.27
CA ALA A 52 23.27 6.05 -4.36
C ALA A 52 23.99 7.35 -4.72
N LEU A 53 23.25 8.44 -4.83
CA LEU A 53 23.81 9.78 -5.01
C LEU A 53 24.17 10.38 -3.64
N SER A 54 25.26 11.14 -3.57
CA SER A 54 25.55 12.00 -2.42
C SER A 54 24.58 13.17 -2.36
N ALA A 55 24.53 13.88 -1.22
CA ALA A 55 23.68 15.05 -1.07
C ALA A 55 24.01 16.14 -2.11
N GLU A 56 25.30 16.34 -2.39
CA GLU A 56 25.79 17.30 -3.37
C GLU A 56 25.37 16.93 -4.80
N GLU A 57 25.37 15.63 -5.13
CA GLU A 57 24.92 15.14 -6.43
C GLU A 57 23.40 15.31 -6.59
N ILE A 58 22.63 15.10 -5.52
CA ILE A 58 21.17 15.31 -5.52
C ILE A 58 20.85 16.78 -5.79
N ASP A 59 21.52 17.71 -5.10
CA ASP A 59 21.32 19.15 -5.28
C ASP A 59 21.68 19.61 -6.70
N HIS A 60 22.76 19.06 -7.27
CA HIS A 60 23.14 19.33 -8.64
C HIS A 60 22.10 18.83 -9.65
N GLU A 61 21.56 17.61 -9.49
CA GLU A 61 20.51 17.09 -10.38
C GLU A 61 19.19 17.85 -10.25
N LEU A 62 18.79 18.22 -9.02
CA LEU A 62 17.62 19.06 -8.78
C LEU A 62 17.77 20.43 -9.44
N GLY A 63 18.97 21.02 -9.40
CA GLY A 63 19.29 22.28 -10.07
C GLY A 63 19.23 22.20 -11.60
N ARG A 64 19.38 21.01 -12.20
CA ARG A 64 19.25 20.80 -13.66
C ARG A 64 17.80 20.66 -14.13
N GLY A 65 16.84 20.51 -13.22
CA GLY A 65 15.40 20.46 -13.50
C GLY A 65 14.89 19.06 -13.87
N PHE A 66 13.78 18.65 -13.24
CA PHE A 66 13.04 17.44 -13.60
C PHE A 66 11.97 17.76 -14.65
N GLY A 67 12.15 17.28 -15.87
CA GLY A 67 11.14 17.27 -16.93
C GLY A 67 11.16 18.49 -17.84
N ALA A 68 11.73 18.32 -19.04
CA ALA A 68 11.38 19.08 -20.23
C ALA A 68 10.43 18.23 -21.09
#